data_AF-A0A2V6U5W8-F1
#
_entry.id   AF-A0A2V6U5W8-F1
#
_cell.length_a   1.000
_cell.length_b   1.000
_cell.length_c   1.000
_cell.angle_alpha   90.00
_cell.angle_beta   90.00
_cell.angle_gamma   90.00
#
_symmetry.space_group_name_H-M   'P 1'
#
loop_
_entity.id
_entity.type
_entity.pdbx_description
1 polymer ?
#
loop_
_entity_poly.entity_id
_entity_poly.type
_entity_poly.pdbx_seq_one_letter_code
_entity_poly.pdbx_strand_id
1 'polypeptide(L)'
;AKALEAGRHFVWRMGPTLRAPAEFMAPVGMRSRAGTQFALRARPRSLSSMSYQELLDGQFIVAGTPDEVIDRFARVQRELGIGHLLLEAQESRMDHPTTMRSIELMGAKVIPAVAGL
;
A
#
# COMPACT_ATOMS: atom_id res chain seq x y z
N ALA A 1 14.14 11.18 1.47
CA ALA A 1 13.61 12.23 0.57
C ALA A 1 13.00 11.66 -0.72
N LYS A 2 13.80 11.06 -1.63
CA LYS A 2 13.32 10.56 -2.93
C LYS A 2 12.22 9.48 -2.85
N ALA A 3 12.31 8.54 -1.91
CA ALA A 3 11.28 7.51 -1.73
C ALA A 3 9.91 8.08 -1.33
N LEU A 4 9.89 9.08 -0.43
CA LEU A 4 8.67 9.77 -0.02
C LEU A 4 8.08 10.64 -1.15
N GLU A 5 8.94 11.16 -2.04
CA GLU A 5 8.46 11.83 -3.24
C GLU A 5 7.83 10.85 -4.22
N ALA A 6 8.51 9.74 -4.50
CA ALA A 6 7.99 8.68 -5.36
C ALA A 6 6.65 8.13 -4.83
N GLY A 7 6.52 7.96 -3.51
CA GLY A 7 5.29 7.49 -2.87
C GLY A 7 4.09 8.44 -3.07
N ARG A 8 4.30 9.73 -3.35
CA ARG A 8 3.19 10.65 -3.66
C ARG A 8 2.49 10.29 -4.97
N HIS A 9 3.12 9.52 -5.86
CA HIS A 9 2.46 9.05 -7.07
C HIS A 9 1.27 8.11 -6.77
N PHE A 10 1.21 7.49 -5.59
CA PHE A 10 0.04 6.75 -5.12
C PHE A 10 -1.21 7.64 -5.05
N VAL A 11 -1.06 8.89 -4.62
CA VAL A 11 -2.18 9.84 -4.52
C VAL A 11 -2.78 10.11 -5.90
N TRP A 12 -1.93 10.14 -6.94
CA TRP A 12 -2.42 10.20 -8.32
C TRP A 12 -3.22 8.95 -8.69
N ARG A 13 -2.75 7.73 -8.35
CA ARG A 13 -3.53 6.48 -8.56
C ARG A 13 -4.93 6.58 -7.95
N MET A 14 -5.02 7.09 -6.73
CA MET A 14 -6.30 7.18 -6.02
C MET A 14 -7.30 8.17 -6.64
N GLY A 15 -6.87 8.99 -7.61
CA GLY A 15 -7.73 9.90 -8.37
C GLY A 15 -8.13 9.34 -9.74
N PRO A 16 -7.47 9.72 -10.85
CA PRO A 16 -7.93 9.39 -12.20
C PRO A 16 -8.10 7.90 -12.51
N THR A 17 -7.28 7.00 -11.95
CA THR A 17 -7.35 5.57 -12.31
C THR A 17 -8.46 4.81 -11.62
N LEU A 18 -9.11 5.40 -10.61
CA LEU A 18 -10.27 4.82 -9.93
C LEU A 18 -11.61 5.45 -10.36
N ARG A 19 -11.60 6.29 -11.40
CA ARG A 19 -12.82 6.87 -11.97
C ARG A 19 -13.56 5.82 -12.80
N ALA A 20 -14.45 5.10 -12.14
CA ALA A 20 -15.35 4.14 -12.77
C ALA A 20 -16.73 4.14 -12.06
N PRO A 21 -17.80 3.70 -12.73
CA PRO A 21 -19.06 3.39 -12.08
C PRO A 21 -18.86 2.42 -10.90
N ALA A 22 -19.62 2.59 -9.83
CA ALA A 22 -19.49 1.78 -8.62
C ALA A 22 -19.73 0.28 -8.89
N GLU A 23 -20.58 0.00 -9.88
CA GLU A 23 -20.94 -1.34 -10.33
C GLU A 23 -19.75 -2.10 -10.92
N PHE A 24 -18.71 -1.41 -11.41
CA PHE A 24 -17.51 -2.05 -11.96
C PHE A 24 -16.57 -2.51 -10.84
N MET A 25 -16.55 -1.79 -9.71
CA MET A 25 -15.73 -2.14 -8.54
C MET A 25 -16.39 -3.23 -7.68
N ALA A 26 -17.72 -3.35 -7.75
CA ALA A 26 -18.47 -4.39 -7.05
C ALA A 26 -19.62 -4.91 -7.94
N PRO A 27 -19.32 -5.73 -8.96
CA PRO A 27 -20.34 -6.32 -9.82
C PRO A 27 -21.37 -7.12 -9.01
N VAL A 28 -22.59 -7.20 -9.54
CA VAL A 28 -23.65 -8.01 -8.95
C VAL A 28 -23.20 -9.45 -8.78
N GLY A 29 -23.41 -10.02 -7.59
CA GLY A 29 -23.00 -11.38 -7.24
C GLY A 29 -21.57 -11.53 -6.71
N MET A 30 -20.69 -10.54 -6.85
CA MET A 30 -19.30 -10.60 -6.34
C MET A 30 -19.22 -10.57 -4.80
N ARG A 31 -20.22 -9.97 -4.14
CA ARG A 31 -20.32 -9.88 -2.68
C ARG A 31 -21.65 -10.47 -2.20
N SER A 32 -21.60 -11.30 -1.17
CA SER A 32 -22.79 -11.86 -0.53
C SER A 32 -23.60 -10.75 0.16
N ARG A 33 -24.91 -10.99 0.39
CA ARG A 33 -25.77 -10.06 1.13
C ARG A 33 -25.21 -9.74 2.52
N ALA A 34 -24.67 -10.75 3.21
CA ALA A 34 -24.03 -10.58 4.52
C ALA A 34 -22.77 -9.71 4.43
N GLY A 35 -21.92 -9.92 3.41
CA GLY A 35 -20.74 -9.09 3.17
C GLY A 35 -21.08 -7.64 2.89
N THR A 36 -22.16 -7.38 2.14
CA THR A 36 -22.64 -6.00 1.89
C THR A 36 -23.12 -5.32 3.17
N GLN A 37 -23.89 -6.03 4.01
CA GLN A 37 -24.33 -5.51 5.30
C GLN A 37 -23.16 -5.21 6.24
N PHE A 38 -22.15 -6.08 6.28
CA PHE A 38 -20.94 -5.84 7.05
C PHE A 38 -20.19 -4.58 6.58
N ALA A 39 -19.96 -4.44 5.27
CA ALA A 39 -19.26 -3.29 4.71
C ALA A 39 -19.98 -1.96 5.01
N LEU A 40 -21.32 -1.95 4.93
CA LEU A 40 -22.14 -0.79 5.29
C LEU A 40 -22.00 -0.40 6.77
N ARG A 41 -21.83 -1.37 7.67
CA ARG A 41 -21.61 -1.12 9.11
C ARG A 41 -20.19 -0.66 9.41
N ALA A 42 -19.20 -1.29 8.79
CA ALA A 42 -17.78 -0.96 9.01
C ALA A 42 -17.43 0.45 8.54
N ARG A 43 -18.17 1.00 7.55
CA ARG A 43 -17.97 2.34 6.97
C ARG A 43 -16.49 2.70 6.79
N PRO A 44 -15.68 1.85 6.12
CA PRO A 44 -14.25 2.11 5.99
C PRO A 44 -14.03 3.45 5.28
N ARG A 45 -13.14 4.28 5.84
CA ARG A 45 -12.77 5.55 5.22
C ARG A 45 -12.04 5.24 3.90
N SER A 46 -12.45 5.92 2.83
CA SER A 46 -11.79 5.77 1.54
C SER A 46 -10.33 6.22 1.63
N LEU A 47 -9.40 5.41 1.09
CA LEU A 47 -8.00 5.82 0.99
C LEU A 47 -7.83 7.06 0.09
N SER A 48 -8.75 7.30 -0.85
CA SER A 48 -8.72 8.48 -1.72
C SER A 48 -9.09 9.79 -1.01
N SER A 49 -9.68 9.72 0.19
CA SER A 49 -9.99 10.90 1.02
C SER A 49 -8.98 11.13 2.14
N MET A 50 -7.89 10.36 2.17
CA MET A 50 -6.78 10.54 3.10
C MET A 50 -5.68 11.39 2.47
N SER A 51 -5.07 12.24 3.27
CA SER A 51 -3.83 12.94 2.92
C SER A 51 -2.66 11.96 2.81
N TYR A 52 -1.59 12.36 2.11
CA TYR A 52 -0.40 11.54 1.97
C TYR A 52 0.22 11.17 3.34
N GLN A 53 0.19 12.10 4.29
CA GLN A 53 0.68 11.85 5.64
C GLN A 53 -0.20 10.83 6.37
N GLU A 54 -1.54 10.95 6.29
CA GLU A 54 -2.45 9.95 6.87
C GLU A 54 -2.21 8.55 6.26
N LEU A 55 -1.90 8.46 4.96
CA LEU A 55 -1.57 7.19 4.30
C LEU A 55 -0.25 6.59 4.80
N LEU A 56 0.77 7.41 5.07
CA LEU A 56 2.04 6.98 5.66
C LEU A 56 1.88 6.57 7.13
N ASP A 57 1.11 7.32 7.90
CA ASP A 57 0.89 7.08 9.33
C ASP A 57 0.06 5.81 9.54
N GLY A 58 -0.96 5.61 8.69
CA GLY A 58 -1.80 4.41 8.67
C GLY A 58 -1.14 3.17 8.07
N GLN A 59 0.14 3.23 7.68
CA GLN A 59 0.88 2.14 7.02
C GLN A 59 0.25 1.67 5.69
N PHE A 60 -0.63 2.47 5.07
CA PHE A 60 -1.17 2.19 3.74
C PHE A 60 -0.13 2.42 2.64
N ILE A 61 0.84 3.29 2.91
CA ILE A 61 2.05 3.47 2.11
C ILE A 61 3.24 3.27 3.06
N VAL A 62 4.15 2.38 2.67
CA VAL A 62 5.41 2.17 3.38
C VAL A 62 6.54 2.64 2.46
N ALA A 63 7.05 3.84 2.72
CA ALA A 63 8.12 4.45 1.93
C ALA A 63 9.09 5.19 2.85
N GLY A 64 10.39 5.07 2.59
CA GLY A 64 11.43 5.64 3.43
C GLY A 64 12.82 5.15 3.05
N THR A 65 13.74 5.23 4.00
CA THR A 65 15.02 4.53 3.98
C THR A 65 14.81 3.02 4.22
N PRO A 66 15.78 2.15 3.87
CA PRO A 66 15.66 0.72 4.14
C PRO A 66 15.35 0.40 5.61
N ASP A 67 16.01 1.07 6.55
CA ASP A 67 15.83 0.84 7.99
C ASP A 67 14.40 1.20 8.43
N GLU A 68 13.89 2.36 8.00
CA GLU A 68 12.49 2.76 8.29
C GLU A 68 11.46 1.78 7.71
N VAL A 69 11.73 1.20 6.54
CA VAL A 69 10.85 0.20 5.92
C VAL A 69 10.90 -1.12 6.69
N ILE A 70 12.09 -1.55 7.12
CA ILE A 70 12.27 -2.74 7.97
C ILE A 70 11.48 -2.60 9.27
N ASP A 71 11.61 -1.47 9.96
CA ASP A 71 10.90 -1.21 11.21
C ASP A 71 9.37 -1.26 11.03
N ARG A 72 8.87 -0.69 9.94
CA ARG A 72 7.45 -0.70 9.60
C ARG A 72 6.96 -2.11 9.28
N PHE A 73 7.68 -2.89 8.48
CA PHE A 73 7.32 -4.28 8.20
C PHE A 73 7.39 -5.16 9.45
N ALA A 74 8.41 -5.00 10.29
CA ALA A 74 8.53 -5.70 11.57
C ALA A 74 7.34 -5.39 12.49
N ARG A 75 6.89 -4.14 12.51
CA ARG A 75 5.68 -3.74 13.26
C ARG A 75 4.42 -4.42 12.72
N VAL A 76 4.20 -4.39 11.40
CA VAL A 76 3.01 -5.02 10.78
C VAL A 76 3.02 -6.54 10.99
N GLN A 77 4.19 -7.19 10.88
CA GLN A 77 4.33 -8.62 11.18
C GLN A 77 3.94 -8.91 12.62
N ARG A 78 4.48 -8.18 13.61
CA ARG A 78 4.15 -8.43 15.03
C ARG A 78 2.69 -8.19 15.36
N GLU A 79 2.08 -7.16 14.78
CA GLU A 79 0.69 -6.78 15.08
C GLU A 79 -0.33 -7.69 14.39
N LEU A 80 -0.05 -8.15 13.16
CA LEU A 80 -1.01 -8.88 12.33
C LEU A 80 -0.66 -10.37 12.10
N GLY A 81 0.54 -10.81 12.47
CA GLY A 81 1.02 -12.18 12.28
C GLY A 81 1.18 -12.57 10.80
N ILE A 82 1.49 -11.62 9.92
CA ILE A 82 1.60 -11.88 8.48
C ILE A 82 2.89 -12.63 8.12
N GLY A 83 2.77 -13.71 7.34
CA GLY A 83 3.92 -14.50 6.86
C GLY A 83 4.26 -14.31 5.37
N HIS A 84 3.42 -13.57 4.63
CA HIS A 84 3.59 -13.36 3.20
C HIS A 84 3.46 -11.88 2.86
N LEU A 85 4.32 -11.40 1.96
CA LEU A 85 4.33 -10.02 1.48
C LEU A 85 4.08 -10.02 -0.04
N LEU A 86 3.00 -9.38 -0.48
CA LEU A 86 2.87 -8.92 -1.86
C LEU A 86 3.44 -7.50 -1.94
N LEU A 87 4.49 -7.33 -2.75
CA LEU A 87 5.22 -6.08 -2.88
C LEU A 87 4.87 -5.39 -4.21
N GLU A 88 4.41 -4.14 -4.11
CA GLU A 88 4.31 -3.21 -5.23
C GLU A 88 5.48 -2.21 -5.14
N ALA A 89 6.59 -2.48 -5.83
CA ALA A 89 7.81 -1.67 -5.78
C ALA A 89 7.83 -0.49 -6.77
N GLN A 90 6.88 -0.47 -7.72
CA GLN A 90 6.64 0.62 -8.65
C GLN A 90 5.25 1.17 -8.39
N GLU A 91 5.14 2.49 -8.24
CA GLU A 91 3.85 3.15 -8.11
C GLU A 91 3.64 4.15 -9.25
N SER A 92 2.52 4.02 -9.95
CA SER A 92 2.02 4.98 -10.95
C SER A 92 3.10 5.56 -11.88
N ARG A 93 3.45 6.84 -11.68
CA ARG A 93 4.35 7.62 -12.55
C ARG A 93 5.82 7.56 -12.12
N MET A 94 6.19 6.64 -11.23
CA MET A 94 7.59 6.41 -10.89
C MET A 94 8.40 6.08 -12.15
N ASP A 95 9.55 6.74 -12.30
CA ASP A 95 10.46 6.46 -13.41
C ASP A 95 11.15 5.10 -13.22
N HIS A 96 11.58 4.52 -14.35
CA HIS A 96 12.21 3.21 -14.36
C HIS A 96 13.46 3.13 -13.44
N PRO A 97 14.40 4.10 -13.45
CA PRO A 97 15.57 4.05 -12.57
C PRO A 97 15.20 4.03 -11.08
N THR A 98 14.20 4.81 -10.65
CA THR A 98 13.75 4.83 -9.25
C THR A 98 13.11 3.51 -8.87
N THR A 99 12.30 2.92 -9.76
CA THR A 99 11.73 1.60 -9.57
C THR A 99 12.80 0.53 -9.42
N MET A 100 13.78 0.48 -10.32
CA MET A 100 14.86 -0.51 -10.24
C MET A 100 15.68 -0.36 -8.96
N ARG A 101 15.94 0.88 -8.53
CA ARG A 101 16.61 1.14 -7.25
C ARG A 101 15.79 0.70 -6.05
N SER A 102 14.47 0.88 -6.09
CA SER A 102 13.55 0.40 -5.04
C SER A 102 13.60 -1.12 -4.93
N ILE A 103 13.51 -1.83 -6.06
CA ILE A 103 13.59 -3.30 -6.13
C ILE A 103 14.95 -3.79 -5.59
N GLU A 104 16.05 -3.17 -6.03
CA GLU A 104 17.40 -3.51 -5.56
C GLU A 104 17.52 -3.39 -4.04
N LEU A 105 17.07 -2.27 -3.45
CA LEU A 105 17.13 -2.07 -2.00
C LEU A 105 16.22 -3.02 -1.23
N MET A 106 15.05 -3.36 -1.78
CA MET A 106 14.17 -4.37 -1.17
C MET A 106 14.85 -5.74 -1.12
N GLY A 107 15.44 -6.19 -2.24
CA GLY A 107 16.11 -7.49 -2.31
C GLY A 107 17.42 -7.54 -1.52
N ALA A 108 18.20 -6.47 -1.51
CA ALA A 108 19.53 -6.46 -0.91
C ALA A 108 19.55 -6.10 0.59
N LYS A 109 18.55 -5.37 1.08
CA LYS A 109 18.55 -4.83 2.45
C LYS A 109 17.31 -5.20 3.25
N VAL A 110 16.13 -4.95 2.71
CA VAL A 110 14.89 -5.05 3.50
C VAL A 110 14.46 -6.50 3.67
N ILE A 111 14.15 -7.21 2.58
CA ILE A 111 13.63 -8.58 2.64
C ILE A 111 14.54 -9.50 3.47
N PRO A 112 15.88 -9.48 3.31
CA PRO A 112 16.77 -10.30 4.15
C PRO A 112 16.69 -9.97 5.64
N ALA A 113 16.51 -8.70 6.01
CA ALA A 113 16.39 -8.29 7.40
C ALA A 113 15.05 -8.70 8.03
N VAL A 114 13.95 -8.69 7.25
CA VAL A 114 12.62 -9.06 7.76
C VAL A 114 12.40 -10.58 7.78
N ALA A 115 13.06 -11.34 6.89
CA ALA A 115 12.91 -12.79 6.83
C ALA A 115 13.45 -13.53 8.07
N GLY A 116 14.28 -12.87 8.88
CA GLY A 116 14.79 -13.40 10.15
C GLY A 116 13.94 -13.06 11.38
N LEU A 117 12.80 -12.38 11.20
CA LEU A 117 11.86 -11.98 12.26
C LEU A 117 10.71 -12.96 12.42
#